data_AF-A0A1G7TMB1-F1
#
_entry.id   AF-A0A1G7TMB1-F1
#
_cell.length_a   1.000
_cell.length_b   1.000
_cell.length_c   1.000
_cell.angle_alpha   90.00
_cell.angle_beta   90.00
_cell.angle_gamma   90.00
#
_symmetry.space_group_name_H-M   'P 1'
#
loop_
_entity.id
_entity.type
_entity.pdbx_description
1 polymer ?
#
loop_
_entity_poly.entity_id
_entity_poly.type
_entity_poly.pdbx_seq_one_letter_code
_entity_poly.pdbx_strand_id
1 'polypeptide(L)'
;MHEAADSTGSGVGLLILRNSRSGTAVIRRDPADEFARRIPDAQVRTLQEGEDLGEVVAASMTSDHPPAVLGIYGGDGSVARMAELARRFALPLLVLPGGTYNHFARSAGLDDVDAALDAFESGRTVRVSAISTACDGADPTLALNAVSVGSYPELIEERERLRPRLGKWLGGILAAWRTMRTAEPLTIVVDGERARVWSVFVGIGRNDPERVATMQRAELTSAILDVRIHHARGSRVRAMAALAFGRRTTAVLRALGLMPPKQDVERLLVPAFEMLVRPDAGHSTVFVHDGELADPPGRAFTVRCTAVADAVEVFAR
;
A
#
# COMPACT_ATOMS: atom_id res chain seq x y z
N MET A 1 29.14 14.12 6.99
CA MET A 1 28.53 15.45 6.83
C MET A 1 27.91 15.43 5.44
N HIS A 2 26.62 15.06 5.35
CA HIS A 2 25.94 14.89 4.06
C HIS A 2 25.46 16.28 3.65
N GLU A 3 26.01 16.79 2.55
CA GLU A 3 25.64 18.05 1.94
C GLU A 3 24.15 17.96 1.60
N ALA A 4 23.32 18.76 2.27
CA ALA A 4 21.90 18.82 1.98
C ALA A 4 21.75 19.12 0.50
N ALA A 5 21.11 18.22 -0.25
CA ALA A 5 20.80 18.44 -1.65
C ALA A 5 20.20 19.84 -1.77
N ASP A 6 20.92 20.72 -2.48
CA ASP A 6 20.55 22.11 -2.72
C ASP A 6 19.30 22.06 -3.60
N SER A 7 18.14 21.87 -2.97
CA SER A 7 16.84 21.79 -3.62
C SER A 7 16.44 23.19 -4.03
N THR A 8 17.20 23.76 -4.97
CA THR A 8 16.83 24.98 -5.67
C THR A 8 15.48 24.72 -6.31
N GLY A 9 14.48 25.54 -5.97
CA GLY A 9 13.08 25.32 -6.32
C GLY A 9 12.79 25.07 -7.81
N SER A 10 13.76 25.25 -8.71
CA SER A 10 13.63 24.92 -10.13
C SER A 10 13.66 23.42 -10.46
N GLY A 11 14.03 22.53 -9.54
CA GLY A 11 14.01 21.07 -9.77
C GLY A 11 15.29 20.47 -10.34
N VAL A 12 16.42 21.17 -10.29
CA VAL A 12 17.72 20.60 -10.68
C VAL A 12 18.00 19.31 -9.89
N GLY A 13 18.42 18.26 -10.59
CA GLY A 13 18.74 16.96 -9.98
C GLY A 13 17.52 16.12 -9.59
N LEU A 14 16.29 16.56 -9.89
CA LEU A 14 15.06 15.80 -9.67
C LEU A 14 14.71 14.98 -10.93
N LEU A 15 14.61 13.65 -10.79
CA LEU A 15 14.04 12.77 -11.81
C LEU A 15 12.61 12.40 -11.44
N ILE A 16 11.62 12.82 -12.24
CA ILE A 16 10.22 12.40 -12.09
C ILE A 16 9.87 11.37 -13.16
N LEU A 17 9.48 10.18 -12.73
CA LEU A 17 8.84 9.20 -13.59
C LEU A 17 7.32 9.33 -13.51
N ARG A 18 6.64 9.27 -14.65
CA ARG A 18 5.19 9.26 -14.75
C ARG A 18 4.73 7.88 -15.19
N ASN A 19 3.91 7.21 -14.38
CA ASN A 19 3.29 5.95 -14.77
C ASN A 19 1.86 6.20 -15.29
N SER A 20 1.73 6.32 -16.61
CA SER A 20 0.47 6.58 -17.32
C SER A 20 -0.56 5.44 -17.13
N ARG A 21 -0.13 4.24 -16.74
CA ARG A 21 -0.99 3.05 -16.55
C ARG A 21 -1.63 2.93 -15.18
N SER A 22 -1.07 3.59 -14.14
CA SER A 22 -1.72 3.63 -12.83
C SER A 22 -3.16 4.15 -13.02
N GLY A 23 -4.20 3.57 -12.41
CA GLY A 23 -5.60 4.05 -12.26
C GLY A 23 -6.37 4.68 -13.45
N THR A 24 -6.39 4.04 -14.61
CA THR A 24 -7.10 4.42 -15.85
C THR A 24 -8.61 4.72 -15.76
N ALA A 25 -9.23 4.65 -14.58
CA ALA A 25 -10.67 4.76 -14.37
C ALA A 25 -11.19 6.18 -14.02
N VAL A 26 -10.32 7.19 -13.92
CA VAL A 26 -10.69 8.56 -13.54
C VAL A 26 -9.98 9.58 -14.43
N ILE A 27 -10.70 10.61 -14.88
CA ILE A 27 -10.12 11.77 -15.57
C ILE A 27 -9.12 12.44 -14.62
N ARG A 28 -7.86 12.54 -15.06
CA ARG A 28 -6.78 13.20 -14.30
C ARG A 28 -6.44 14.53 -14.92
N ARG A 29 -6.06 15.47 -14.05
CA ARG A 29 -5.31 16.64 -14.49
C ARG A 29 -3.92 16.17 -14.92
N ASP A 30 -3.51 16.55 -16.12
CA ASP A 30 -2.12 16.35 -16.55
C ASP A 30 -1.25 17.34 -15.76
N PRO A 31 -0.28 16.88 -14.95
CA PRO A 31 0.56 17.76 -14.14
C PRO A 31 1.67 18.44 -14.96
N ALA A 32 1.72 18.23 -16.29
CA ALA A 32 2.78 18.77 -17.14
C ALA A 32 2.92 20.30 -17.01
N ASP A 33 1.81 21.03 -16.98
CA ASP A 33 1.83 22.49 -16.85
C ASP A 33 2.33 22.92 -15.46
N GLU A 34 1.96 22.21 -14.40
CA GLU A 34 2.47 22.46 -13.04
C GLU A 34 3.97 22.19 -12.95
N PHE A 35 4.46 21.09 -13.52
CA PHE A 35 5.88 20.76 -13.54
C PHE A 35 6.69 21.80 -14.33
N ALA A 36 6.24 22.17 -15.52
CA ALA A 36 6.92 23.18 -16.34
C ALA A 36 7.00 24.55 -15.65
N ARG A 37 6.01 24.90 -14.82
CA ARG A 37 6.01 26.17 -14.08
C ARG A 37 6.86 26.14 -12.81
N ARG A 38 6.75 25.07 -12.02
CA ARG A 38 7.33 25.02 -10.67
C ARG A 38 8.70 24.39 -10.63
N ILE A 39 8.93 23.36 -11.43
CA ILE A 39 10.18 22.58 -11.47
C ILE A 39 10.69 22.45 -12.92
N PRO A 40 10.95 23.57 -13.62
CA PRO A 40 11.32 23.58 -15.03
C PRO A 40 12.61 22.81 -15.37
N ASP A 41 13.52 22.65 -14.41
CA ASP A 41 14.80 21.97 -14.60
C ASP A 41 14.75 20.48 -14.20
N ALA A 42 13.58 19.98 -13.75
CA ALA A 42 13.40 18.57 -13.43
C ALA A 42 13.39 17.70 -14.69
N GLN A 43 14.04 16.55 -14.60
CA GLN A 43 13.99 15.53 -15.65
C GLN A 43 12.67 14.76 -15.52
N VAL A 44 11.65 15.13 -16.31
CA VAL A 44 10.35 14.47 -16.31
C VAL A 44 10.27 13.46 -17.46
N ARG A 45 10.08 12.18 -17.15
CA ARG A 45 9.93 11.10 -18.15
C ARG A 45 8.64 10.32 -17.92
N THR A 46 7.92 10.02 -19.00
CA THR A 46 6.77 9.11 -18.97
C THR A 46 7.21 7.71 -19.33
N LEU A 47 6.91 6.74 -18.47
CA LEU A 47 7.17 5.32 -18.72
C LEU A 47 6.32 4.83 -19.89
N GLN A 48 6.97 4.18 -20.85
CA GLN A 48 6.34 3.55 -22.00
C GLN A 48 5.88 2.13 -21.68
N GLU A 49 5.07 1.55 -22.57
CA GLU A 49 4.64 0.16 -22.42
C GLU A 49 5.84 -0.80 -22.49
N GLY A 50 5.96 -1.69 -21.51
CA GLY A 50 7.06 -2.66 -21.41
C GLY A 50 8.33 -2.13 -20.74
N GLU A 51 8.42 -0.83 -20.41
CA GLU A 51 9.56 -0.30 -19.65
C GLU A 51 9.45 -0.68 -18.17
N ASP A 52 10.56 -1.18 -17.62
CA ASP A 52 10.70 -1.39 -16.18
C ASP A 52 11.16 -0.11 -15.47
N LEU A 53 10.49 0.23 -14.38
CA LEU A 53 10.78 1.43 -13.59
C LEU A 53 12.20 1.37 -12.99
N GLY A 54 12.61 0.18 -12.53
CA GLY A 54 13.94 -0.06 -11.96
C GLY A 54 15.06 0.09 -12.98
N GLU A 55 14.89 -0.44 -14.20
CA GLU A 55 15.84 -0.27 -15.31
C GLU A 55 16.03 1.20 -15.68
N VAL A 56 14.94 1.96 -15.76
CA VAL A 56 14.98 3.40 -16.08
C VAL A 56 15.74 4.18 -15.00
N VAL A 57 15.45 3.93 -13.72
CA VAL A 57 16.18 4.60 -12.62
C VAL A 57 17.65 4.18 -12.61
N ALA A 58 17.95 2.90 -12.77
CA ALA A 58 19.34 2.41 -12.80
C ALA A 58 20.15 3.07 -13.92
N ALA A 59 19.58 3.20 -15.12
CA ALA A 59 20.22 3.91 -16.23
C ALA A 59 20.46 5.39 -15.91
N SER A 60 19.48 6.08 -15.32
CA SER A 60 19.62 7.48 -14.90
C SER A 60 20.71 7.68 -13.84
N MET A 61 20.85 6.75 -12.90
CA MET A 61 21.91 6.78 -11.87
C MET A 61 23.33 6.62 -12.44
N THR A 62 23.47 6.06 -13.64
CA THR A 62 24.76 5.90 -14.33
C THR A 62 25.04 6.96 -15.40
N SER A 63 24.16 7.96 -15.54
CA SER A 63 24.33 9.05 -16.51
C SER A 63 25.39 10.07 -16.06
N ASP A 64 25.81 10.96 -16.95
CA ASP A 64 26.76 12.04 -16.65
C ASP A 64 26.23 13.01 -15.56
N HIS A 65 24.90 13.07 -15.41
CA HIS A 65 24.20 13.93 -14.46
C HIS A 65 23.17 13.10 -13.68
N PRO A 66 23.63 12.25 -12.73
CA PRO A 66 22.75 11.39 -11.97
C PRO A 66 21.80 12.24 -11.09
N PRO A 67 20.55 11.79 -10.90
CA PRO A 67 19.60 12.52 -10.05
C PRO A 67 20.02 12.44 -8.57
N ALA A 68 19.74 13.52 -7.84
CA ALA A 68 19.87 13.59 -6.39
C ALA A 68 18.52 13.36 -5.68
N VAL A 69 17.40 13.41 -6.41
CA VAL A 69 16.05 13.17 -5.90
C VAL A 69 15.29 12.31 -6.89
N LEU A 70 14.59 11.29 -6.39
CA LEU A 70 13.66 10.48 -7.17
C LEU A 70 12.23 10.95 -6.95
N GLY A 71 11.46 11.06 -8.02
CA GLY A 71 10.06 11.47 -8.00
C GLY A 71 9.17 10.51 -8.80
N ILE A 72 7.95 10.29 -8.34
CA ILE A 72 6.99 9.42 -9.02
C ILE A 72 5.60 10.03 -9.03
N TYR A 73 5.05 10.23 -10.22
CA TYR A 73 3.64 10.51 -10.44
C TYR A 73 2.92 9.22 -10.80
N GLY A 74 2.21 8.64 -9.83
CA GLY A 74 1.58 7.33 -9.97
C GLY A 74 0.68 6.96 -8.78
N GLY A 75 0.16 5.72 -8.81
CA GLY A 75 -0.60 5.15 -7.69
C GLY A 75 0.29 4.45 -6.66
N ASP A 76 -0.33 3.89 -5.61
CA ASP A 76 0.37 3.31 -4.45
C ASP A 76 1.42 2.24 -4.84
N GLY A 77 1.14 1.36 -5.79
CA GLY A 77 2.11 0.37 -6.28
C GLY A 77 3.36 1.00 -6.92
N SER A 78 3.19 2.00 -7.80
CA SER A 78 4.33 2.72 -8.39
C SER A 78 5.12 3.49 -7.34
N VAL A 79 4.44 4.04 -6.33
CA VAL A 79 5.08 4.72 -5.21
C VAL A 79 5.90 3.75 -4.36
N ALA A 80 5.38 2.56 -4.08
CA ALA A 80 6.12 1.53 -3.35
C ALA A 80 7.39 1.07 -4.10
N ARG A 81 7.28 0.84 -5.42
CA ARG A 81 8.44 0.49 -6.27
C ARG A 81 9.48 1.60 -6.30
N MET A 82 9.06 2.86 -6.46
CA MET A 82 9.99 3.98 -6.43
C MET A 82 10.62 4.18 -5.05
N ALA A 83 9.89 3.90 -3.96
CA ALA A 83 10.44 3.95 -2.61
C ALA A 83 11.51 2.88 -2.37
N GLU A 84 11.36 1.68 -2.93
CA GLU A 84 12.39 0.64 -2.89
C GLU A 84 13.66 1.09 -3.61
N LEU A 85 13.53 1.74 -4.77
CA LEU A 85 14.68 2.29 -5.51
C LEU A 85 15.31 3.49 -4.79
N ALA A 86 14.52 4.40 -4.25
CA ALA A 86 14.99 5.53 -3.45
C ALA A 86 15.79 5.03 -2.24
N ARG A 87 15.31 4.00 -1.55
CA ARG A 87 16.05 3.32 -0.48
C ARG A 87 17.35 2.69 -0.99
N ARG A 88 17.30 1.97 -2.13
CA ARG A 88 18.47 1.30 -2.72
C ARG A 88 19.58 2.28 -3.09
N PHE A 89 19.23 3.44 -3.63
CA PHE A 89 20.18 4.49 -4.04
C PHE A 89 20.42 5.54 -2.96
N ALA A 90 19.82 5.40 -1.77
CA ALA A 90 19.89 6.34 -0.66
C ALA A 90 19.52 7.79 -1.04
N LEU A 91 18.48 7.95 -1.86
CA LEU A 91 17.96 9.25 -2.31
C LEU A 91 16.61 9.56 -1.64
N PRO A 92 16.31 10.84 -1.37
CA PRO A 92 14.97 11.24 -0.95
C PRO A 92 13.95 11.04 -2.08
N LEU A 93 12.71 10.79 -1.68
CA LEU A 93 11.58 10.48 -2.57
C LEU A 93 10.53 11.61 -2.56
N LEU A 94 10.22 12.13 -3.74
CA LEU A 94 9.07 13.00 -4.00
C LEU A 94 7.88 12.16 -4.49
N VAL A 95 6.82 12.08 -3.69
CA VAL A 95 5.60 11.37 -4.07
C VAL A 95 4.58 12.34 -4.64
N LEU A 96 4.18 12.14 -5.90
CA LEU A 96 3.18 12.95 -6.59
C LEU A 96 1.91 12.09 -6.78
N PRO A 97 0.77 12.45 -6.17
CA PRO A 97 -0.44 11.63 -6.19
C PRO A 97 -1.02 11.55 -7.61
N GLY A 98 -0.81 10.42 -8.28
CA GLY A 98 -1.26 10.17 -9.65
C GLY A 98 -2.19 8.96 -9.80
N GLY A 99 -2.51 8.25 -8.73
CA GLY A 99 -3.42 7.11 -8.72
C GLY A 99 -4.83 7.42 -8.20
N THR A 100 -5.66 6.38 -8.10
CA THR A 100 -7.06 6.49 -7.65
C THR A 100 -7.18 6.72 -6.14
N TYR A 101 -6.33 6.06 -5.35
CA TYR A 101 -6.44 6.05 -3.89
C TYR A 101 -5.38 6.87 -3.20
N ASN A 102 -4.13 6.80 -3.65
CA ASN A 102 -2.99 7.54 -3.13
C ASN A 102 -2.93 7.47 -1.60
N HIS A 103 -3.11 6.26 -1.06
CA HIS A 103 -3.16 6.02 0.38
C HIS A 103 -1.89 6.51 1.07
N PHE A 104 -0.72 6.25 0.47
CA PHE A 104 0.53 6.75 1.02
C PHE A 104 0.61 8.27 0.98
N ALA A 105 0.39 8.86 -0.20
CA ALA A 105 0.48 10.31 -0.40
C ALA A 105 -0.41 11.07 0.59
N ARG A 106 -1.67 10.63 0.77
CA ARG A 106 -2.58 11.21 1.77
C ARG A 106 -2.10 11.03 3.21
N SER A 107 -1.48 9.90 3.54
CA SER A 107 -0.89 9.69 4.87
C SER A 107 0.31 10.63 5.12
N ALA A 108 0.98 11.04 4.04
CA ALA A 108 2.09 12.01 4.07
C ALA A 108 1.64 13.48 3.93
N GLY A 109 0.32 13.76 3.92
CA GLY A 109 -0.22 15.11 3.73
C GLY A 109 -0.06 15.65 2.29
N LEU A 110 0.17 14.78 1.32
CA LEU A 110 0.34 15.08 -0.10
C LEU A 110 -0.96 14.80 -0.85
N ASP A 111 -1.97 15.64 -0.60
CA ASP A 111 -3.32 15.44 -1.11
C ASP A 111 -3.44 15.63 -2.63
N ASP A 112 -2.61 16.49 -3.20
CA ASP A 112 -2.50 16.80 -4.61
C ASP A 112 -1.05 17.12 -5.04
N VAL A 113 -0.86 17.36 -6.34
CA VAL A 113 0.45 17.66 -6.93
C VAL A 113 1.02 18.97 -6.38
N ASP A 114 0.19 19.98 -6.14
CA ASP A 114 0.64 21.26 -5.61
C ASP A 114 1.16 21.11 -4.17
N ALA A 115 0.47 20.34 -3.32
CA ALA A 115 0.92 20.04 -1.97
C ALA A 115 2.24 19.26 -1.93
N ALA A 116 2.45 18.34 -2.87
CA ALA A 116 3.72 17.61 -3.02
C ALA A 116 4.86 18.52 -3.47
N LEU A 117 4.62 19.42 -4.43
CA LEU A 117 5.61 20.41 -4.87
C LEU A 117 5.91 21.44 -3.78
N ASP A 118 4.92 21.86 -2.99
CA ASP A 118 5.13 22.71 -1.81
C ASP A 118 6.06 22.04 -0.79
N ALA A 119 5.88 20.74 -0.55
CA ALA A 119 6.74 19.97 0.34
C ALA A 119 8.18 19.91 -0.19
N PHE A 120 8.34 19.63 -1.50
CA PHE A 120 9.62 19.62 -2.20
C PHE A 120 10.35 20.97 -2.11
N GLU A 121 9.68 22.06 -2.50
CA GLU A 121 10.27 23.41 -2.48
C GLU A 121 10.61 23.89 -1.07
N SER A 122 9.88 23.43 -0.06
CA SER A 122 10.20 23.73 1.35
C SER A 122 11.40 22.94 1.88
N GLY A 123 11.90 21.94 1.14
CA GLY A 123 12.98 21.04 1.57
C GLY A 123 12.60 20.14 2.76
N ARG A 124 11.32 20.05 3.12
CA ARG A 124 10.88 19.30 4.31
C ARG A 124 10.74 17.83 3.99
N THR A 125 11.54 17.02 4.68
CA THR A 125 11.53 15.56 4.57
C THR A 125 11.21 14.90 5.90
N VAL A 126 10.70 13.67 5.81
CA VAL A 126 10.48 12.77 6.94
C VAL A 126 11.02 11.40 6.60
N ARG A 127 11.68 10.74 7.55
CA ARG A 127 12.07 9.34 7.42
C ARG A 127 10.88 8.45 7.76
N VAL A 128 10.46 7.67 6.77
CA VAL A 128 9.22 6.89 6.83
C VAL A 128 9.55 5.43 7.08
N SER A 129 8.82 4.82 8.01
CA SER A 129 8.85 3.38 8.27
C SER A 129 8.01 2.62 7.24
N ALA A 130 8.45 1.40 6.94
CA ALA A 130 7.82 0.55 5.94
C ALA A 130 7.85 -0.93 6.36
N ILE A 131 7.13 -1.77 5.61
CA ILE A 131 7.11 -3.22 5.76
C ILE A 131 8.06 -3.80 4.73
N SER A 132 9.08 -4.53 5.16
CA SER A 132 9.84 -5.42 4.28
C SER A 132 9.14 -6.77 4.26
N THR A 133 8.72 -7.24 3.08
CA THR A 133 8.03 -8.53 2.92
C THR A 133 8.76 -9.44 1.97
N ALA A 134 8.89 -10.72 2.33
CA ALA A 134 9.53 -11.74 1.51
C ALA A 134 8.63 -12.98 1.42
N CYS A 135 8.58 -13.60 0.25
CA CYS A 135 7.84 -14.85 0.02
C CYS A 135 8.84 -15.97 -0.28
N ASP A 136 8.79 -17.08 0.46
CA ASP A 136 9.67 -18.26 0.26
C ASP A 136 11.18 -17.94 0.20
N GLY A 137 11.62 -16.90 0.89
CA GLY A 137 13.03 -16.47 0.88
C GLY A 137 13.48 -15.76 -0.40
N ALA A 138 12.54 -15.38 -1.27
CA ALA A 138 12.80 -14.44 -2.36
C ALA A 138 13.29 -13.08 -1.82
N ASP A 139 13.84 -12.25 -2.71
CA ASP A 139 14.27 -10.91 -2.34
C ASP A 139 13.10 -10.10 -1.74
N PRO A 140 13.34 -9.41 -0.62
CA PRO A 140 12.29 -8.69 0.07
C PRO A 140 11.86 -7.45 -0.71
N THR A 141 10.55 -7.26 -0.87
CA THR A 141 9.96 -6.04 -1.43
C THR A 141 9.48 -5.10 -0.33
N LEU A 142 9.37 -3.81 -0.64
CA LEU A 142 9.00 -2.78 0.34
C LEU A 142 7.54 -2.35 0.22
N ALA A 143 6.73 -2.60 1.26
CA ALA A 143 5.37 -2.12 1.39
C ALA A 143 5.32 -0.87 2.25
N LEU A 144 4.77 0.19 1.71
CA LEU A 144 4.55 1.42 2.42
C LEU A 144 3.38 1.22 3.38
N ASN A 145 2.19 0.80 2.94
CA ASN A 145 1.01 0.83 3.84
C ASN A 145 0.70 -0.52 4.47
N ALA A 146 0.47 -1.54 3.65
CA ALA A 146 0.01 -2.82 4.14
C ALA A 146 0.26 -3.98 3.17
N VAL A 147 0.38 -5.16 3.76
CA VAL A 147 0.38 -6.47 3.10
C VAL A 147 -0.85 -7.24 3.56
N SER A 148 -1.53 -7.93 2.65
CA SER A 148 -2.68 -8.78 3.01
C SER A 148 -2.69 -10.10 2.27
N VAL A 149 -3.18 -11.13 2.97
CA VAL A 149 -3.33 -12.51 2.46
C VAL A 149 -4.76 -12.98 2.72
N GLY A 150 -5.40 -13.58 1.71
CA GLY A 150 -6.71 -14.24 1.83
C GLY A 150 -7.82 -13.60 1.00
N SER A 151 -9.08 -13.66 1.46
CA SER A 151 -10.25 -13.19 0.70
C SER A 151 -10.49 -11.68 0.79
N TYR A 152 -9.52 -10.93 1.35
CA TYR A 152 -9.59 -9.49 1.56
C TYR A 152 -9.29 -8.65 0.29
N PRO A 153 -8.30 -9.03 -0.55
CA PRO A 153 -8.06 -8.44 -1.87
C PRO A 153 -9.27 -8.48 -2.81
N GLU A 154 -9.90 -9.65 -2.98
CA GLU A 154 -11.06 -9.83 -3.86
C GLU A 154 -12.24 -8.95 -3.42
N LEU A 155 -12.34 -8.63 -2.13
CA LEU A 155 -13.39 -7.80 -1.54
C LEU A 155 -13.14 -6.31 -1.80
N ILE A 156 -11.87 -5.91 -1.79
CA ILE A 156 -11.44 -4.58 -2.23
C ILE A 156 -11.76 -4.45 -3.72
N GLU A 157 -11.30 -5.37 -4.56
CA GLU A 157 -11.49 -5.31 -6.01
C GLU A 157 -12.97 -5.27 -6.44
N GLU A 158 -13.83 -6.15 -5.90
CA GLU A 158 -15.27 -6.11 -6.20
C GLU A 158 -15.95 -4.83 -5.70
N ARG A 159 -15.52 -4.29 -4.55
CA ARG A 159 -16.05 -3.03 -4.02
C ARG A 159 -15.71 -1.88 -4.95
N GLU A 160 -14.52 -1.90 -5.53
CA GLU A 160 -14.06 -0.87 -6.46
C GLU A 160 -14.85 -0.90 -7.76
N ARG A 161 -15.13 -2.10 -8.28
CA ARG A 161 -15.99 -2.31 -9.47
C ARG A 161 -17.42 -1.81 -9.26
N LEU A 162 -17.98 -1.99 -8.06
CA LEU A 162 -19.39 -1.66 -7.76
C LEU A 162 -19.60 -0.24 -7.22
N ARG A 163 -18.54 0.43 -6.76
CA ARG A 163 -18.59 1.79 -6.18
C ARG A 163 -19.21 2.86 -7.10
N PRO A 164 -18.95 2.92 -8.42
CA PRO A 164 -19.54 3.93 -9.30
C PRO A 164 -21.05 3.74 -9.51
N ARG A 165 -21.55 2.50 -9.40
CA ARG A 165 -22.91 2.14 -9.80
C ARG A 165 -23.93 2.18 -8.66
N LEU A 166 -23.49 1.99 -7.42
CA LEU A 166 -24.40 1.77 -6.28
C LEU A 166 -24.12 2.72 -5.10
N GLY A 167 -23.19 3.66 -5.25
CA GLY A 167 -22.75 4.55 -4.17
C GLY A 167 -21.86 3.83 -3.13
N LYS A 168 -21.20 4.63 -2.26
CA LYS A 168 -20.16 4.15 -1.31
C LYS A 168 -20.63 3.04 -0.37
N TRP A 169 -21.94 2.97 -0.06
CA TRP A 169 -22.48 2.09 0.97
C TRP A 169 -23.04 0.78 0.40
N LEU A 170 -23.96 0.83 -0.57
CA LEU A 170 -24.54 -0.37 -1.19
C LEU A 170 -23.53 -1.13 -2.05
N GLY A 171 -22.60 -0.42 -2.73
CA GLY A 171 -21.51 -1.04 -3.48
C GLY A 171 -20.56 -1.83 -2.59
N GLY A 172 -20.28 -1.34 -1.38
CA GLY A 172 -19.45 -2.05 -0.39
C GLY A 172 -20.13 -3.30 0.17
N ILE A 173 -21.43 -3.25 0.43
CA ILE A 173 -22.21 -4.39 0.95
C ILE A 173 -22.35 -5.49 -0.11
N LEU A 174 -22.67 -5.13 -1.35
CA LEU A 174 -22.86 -6.11 -2.43
C LEU A 174 -21.55 -6.76 -2.87
N ALA A 175 -20.45 -6.01 -2.89
CA ALA A 175 -19.11 -6.55 -3.09
C ALA A 175 -18.74 -7.53 -1.99
N ALA A 176 -18.92 -7.10 -0.73
CA ALA A 176 -18.64 -7.96 0.41
C ALA A 176 -19.43 -9.26 0.37
N TRP A 177 -20.69 -9.20 -0.06
CA TRP A 177 -21.56 -10.36 -0.23
C TRP A 177 -21.15 -11.28 -1.38
N ARG A 178 -20.73 -10.74 -2.53
CA ARG A 178 -20.30 -11.57 -3.67
C ARG A 178 -18.99 -12.29 -3.38
N THR A 179 -17.97 -11.56 -2.91
CA THR A 179 -16.67 -12.13 -2.58
C THR A 179 -16.80 -13.19 -1.48
N MET A 180 -17.54 -12.90 -0.41
CA MET A 180 -17.65 -13.84 0.71
C MET A 180 -18.56 -15.05 0.44
N ARG A 181 -19.38 -15.03 -0.62
CA ARG A 181 -20.17 -16.20 -1.03
C ARG A 181 -19.31 -17.31 -1.61
N THR A 182 -18.20 -16.96 -2.25
CA THR A 182 -17.24 -17.89 -2.85
C THR A 182 -15.97 -18.02 -2.03
N ALA A 183 -15.71 -17.10 -1.10
CA ALA A 183 -14.57 -17.16 -0.21
C ALA A 183 -14.55 -18.44 0.62
N GLU A 184 -13.38 -19.08 0.63
CA GLU A 184 -13.05 -20.17 1.52
C GLU A 184 -11.96 -19.72 2.51
N PRO A 185 -12.09 -20.07 3.80
CA PRO A 185 -11.05 -19.75 4.75
C PRO A 185 -9.75 -20.48 4.38
N LEU A 186 -8.66 -19.72 4.33
CA LEU A 186 -7.32 -20.27 4.13
C LEU A 186 -6.77 -20.87 5.42
N THR A 187 -5.86 -21.82 5.29
CA THR A 187 -5.08 -22.33 6.40
C THR A 187 -3.78 -21.53 6.54
N ILE A 188 -3.51 -21.00 7.73
CA ILE A 188 -2.19 -20.49 8.12
C ILE A 188 -1.57 -21.33 9.23
N VAL A 189 -0.25 -21.27 9.34
CA VAL A 189 0.50 -21.71 10.52
C VAL A 189 1.35 -20.55 11.00
N VAL A 190 1.16 -20.17 12.26
CA VAL A 190 1.90 -19.10 12.96
C VAL A 190 2.46 -19.71 14.23
N ASP A 191 3.76 -19.59 14.46
CA ASP A 191 4.46 -20.16 15.63
C ASP A 191 4.17 -21.66 15.86
N GLY A 192 3.97 -22.41 14.77
CA GLY A 192 3.64 -23.85 14.80
C GLY A 192 2.16 -24.17 15.02
N GLU A 193 1.33 -23.18 15.34
CA GLU A 193 -0.10 -23.36 15.54
C GLU A 193 -0.89 -23.15 14.24
N ARG A 194 -1.76 -24.10 13.92
CA ARG A 194 -2.59 -24.07 12.71
C ARG A 194 -3.89 -23.34 12.96
N ALA A 195 -4.23 -22.36 12.12
CA ALA A 195 -5.49 -21.63 12.16
C ALA A 195 -6.17 -21.59 10.78
N ARG A 196 -7.51 -21.59 10.79
CA ARG A 196 -8.33 -21.25 9.61
C ARG A 196 -8.73 -19.79 9.70
N VAL A 197 -8.44 -19.03 8.66
CA VAL A 197 -8.63 -17.57 8.66
C VAL A 197 -9.27 -17.11 7.35
N TRP A 198 -10.08 -16.06 7.44
CA TRP A 198 -10.62 -15.39 6.26
C TRP A 198 -9.57 -14.48 5.62
N SER A 199 -8.76 -13.84 6.46
CA SER A 199 -7.69 -12.96 6.01
C SER A 199 -6.66 -12.71 7.10
N VAL A 200 -5.43 -12.40 6.69
CA VAL A 200 -4.41 -11.78 7.52
C VAL A 200 -4.07 -10.43 6.91
N PHE A 201 -4.11 -9.37 7.72
CA PHE A 201 -3.74 -8.02 7.33
C PHE A 201 -2.54 -7.57 8.17
N VAL A 202 -1.47 -7.13 7.52
CA VAL A 202 -0.26 -6.63 8.15
C VAL A 202 -0.11 -5.17 7.73
N GLY A 203 -0.44 -4.24 8.63
CA GLY A 203 -0.23 -2.80 8.42
C GLY A 203 1.03 -2.30 9.13
N ILE A 204 1.59 -1.18 8.68
CA ILE A 204 2.65 -0.47 9.41
C ILE A 204 2.06 0.53 10.40
N GLY A 205 2.70 0.67 11.56
CA GLY A 205 2.36 1.63 12.60
C GLY A 205 1.19 1.21 13.51
N ARG A 206 0.96 2.01 14.55
CA ARG A 206 -0.12 1.79 15.53
C ARG A 206 -1.45 2.30 14.99
N ASN A 207 -2.16 1.43 14.28
CA ASN A 207 -3.43 1.82 13.66
C ASN A 207 -4.61 1.80 14.66
N ASP A 208 -5.70 2.44 14.25
CA ASP A 208 -6.94 2.55 15.04
C ASP A 208 -7.43 1.15 15.50
N PRO A 209 -7.49 0.88 16.82
CA PRO A 209 -7.86 -0.42 17.35
C PRO A 209 -9.32 -0.79 17.09
N GLU A 210 -10.20 0.18 16.79
CA GLU A 210 -11.63 -0.07 16.55
C GLU A 210 -11.94 -0.47 15.11
N ARG A 211 -10.99 -0.27 14.20
CA ARG A 211 -11.11 -0.72 12.81
C ARG A 211 -10.65 -2.16 12.73
N VAL A 212 -11.17 -2.93 11.77
CA VAL A 212 -10.68 -4.30 11.50
C VAL A 212 -9.55 -4.29 10.48
N ALA A 213 -9.55 -3.35 9.54
CA ALA A 213 -8.45 -3.10 8.63
C ALA A 213 -8.27 -1.60 8.35
N THR A 214 -7.02 -1.16 8.26
CA THR A 214 -6.63 0.23 8.03
C THR A 214 -5.67 0.29 6.85
N MET A 215 -6.18 0.68 5.69
CA MET A 215 -5.35 0.89 4.49
C MET A 215 -4.61 2.22 4.51
N GLN A 216 -5.07 3.17 5.33
CA GLN A 216 -4.39 4.43 5.58
C GLN A 216 -3.76 4.35 6.97
N ARG A 217 -2.44 4.55 7.03
CA ARG A 217 -1.71 4.53 8.29
C ARG A 217 -1.98 5.81 9.08
N ALA A 218 -1.94 5.72 10.41
CA ALA A 218 -2.09 6.88 11.28
C ALA A 218 -0.81 7.71 11.40
N GLU A 219 0.36 7.07 11.27
CA GLU A 219 1.68 7.66 11.50
C GLU A 219 2.66 7.17 10.44
N LEU A 220 3.66 7.99 10.07
CA LEU A 220 4.67 7.63 9.07
C LEU A 220 5.91 6.95 9.65
N THR A 221 6.25 7.24 10.91
CA THR A 221 7.57 6.91 11.49
C THR A 221 7.58 5.66 12.34
N SER A 222 6.42 5.16 12.77
CA SER A 222 6.32 4.04 13.70
C SER A 222 6.70 2.70 13.05
N ALA A 223 7.85 2.14 13.45
CA ALA A 223 8.36 0.85 12.97
C ALA A 223 7.80 -0.34 13.76
N ILE A 224 6.48 -0.53 13.71
CA ILE A 224 5.80 -1.68 14.31
C ILE A 224 4.77 -2.23 13.32
N LEU A 225 4.62 -3.55 13.25
CA LEU A 225 3.55 -4.18 12.46
C LEU A 225 2.28 -4.25 13.30
N ASP A 226 1.15 -3.80 12.76
CA ASP A 226 -0.20 -4.08 13.25
C ASP A 226 -0.77 -5.25 12.46
N VAL A 227 -0.60 -6.46 13.00
CA VAL A 227 -1.03 -7.71 12.39
C VAL A 227 -2.44 -8.03 12.89
N ARG A 228 -3.34 -8.34 11.96
CA ARG A 228 -4.74 -8.62 12.23
C ARG A 228 -5.15 -9.92 11.57
N ILE A 229 -5.44 -10.91 12.40
CA ILE A 229 -5.80 -12.25 11.97
C ILE A 229 -7.29 -12.42 12.17
N HIS A 230 -8.02 -12.57 11.07
CA HIS A 230 -9.46 -12.77 11.10
C HIS A 230 -9.78 -14.26 11.05
N HIS A 231 -10.00 -14.85 12.22
CA HIS A 231 -10.25 -16.28 12.40
C HIS A 231 -11.60 -16.71 11.83
N ALA A 232 -11.66 -17.88 11.21
CA ALA A 232 -12.87 -18.47 10.66
C ALA A 232 -13.63 -19.33 11.69
N ARG A 233 -13.93 -18.74 12.86
CA ARG A 233 -14.60 -19.41 14.01
C ARG A 233 -16.12 -19.20 14.05
N GLY A 234 -16.70 -18.49 13.09
CA GLY A 234 -18.11 -18.09 13.06
C GLY A 234 -18.76 -18.11 11.67
N SER A 235 -19.98 -17.57 11.56
CA SER A 235 -20.71 -17.54 10.29
C SER A 235 -20.07 -16.58 9.28
N ARG A 236 -20.16 -16.92 7.98
CA ARG A 236 -19.72 -16.05 6.87
C ARG A 236 -20.30 -14.63 6.95
N VAL A 237 -21.49 -14.48 7.52
CA VAL A 237 -22.16 -13.18 7.72
C VAL A 237 -21.45 -12.29 8.74
N ARG A 238 -20.93 -12.87 9.82
CA ARG A 238 -20.14 -12.12 10.81
C ARG A 238 -18.77 -11.76 10.25
N ALA A 239 -18.17 -12.66 9.47
CA ALA A 239 -16.94 -12.37 8.75
C ALA A 239 -17.11 -11.20 7.77
N MET A 240 -18.23 -11.15 7.02
CA MET A 240 -18.59 -10.00 6.18
C MET A 240 -18.73 -8.70 6.98
N ALA A 241 -19.35 -8.75 8.16
CA ALA A 241 -19.55 -7.57 8.99
C ALA A 241 -18.23 -6.99 9.52
N ALA A 242 -17.22 -7.83 9.80
CA ALA A 242 -15.87 -7.40 10.19
C ALA A 242 -15.22 -6.51 9.11
N LEU A 243 -15.54 -6.75 7.84
CA LEU A 243 -14.98 -6.05 6.69
C LEU A 243 -15.72 -4.73 6.37
N ALA A 244 -16.65 -4.31 7.21
CA ALA A 244 -17.42 -3.09 6.99
C ALA A 244 -16.56 -1.83 7.17
N PHE A 245 -16.31 -1.13 6.07
CA PHE A 245 -15.60 0.14 6.08
C PHE A 245 -16.53 1.32 6.40
N GLY A 246 -16.25 2.00 7.51
CA GLY A 246 -16.81 3.31 7.84
C GLY A 246 -17.66 3.33 9.11
N ARG A 247 -17.47 4.39 9.92
CA ARG A 247 -18.07 4.55 11.26
C ARG A 247 -19.58 4.30 11.28
N ARG A 248 -20.33 4.75 10.27
CA ARG A 248 -21.79 4.57 10.18
C ARG A 248 -22.20 3.12 9.91
N THR A 249 -21.51 2.42 9.00
CA THR A 249 -21.79 1.01 8.69
C THR A 249 -21.46 0.12 9.88
N THR A 250 -20.31 0.37 10.52
CA THR A 250 -19.91 -0.34 11.75
C THR A 250 -20.92 -0.13 12.88
N ALA A 251 -21.43 1.10 13.06
CA ALA A 251 -22.44 1.39 14.07
C ALA A 251 -23.77 0.65 13.84
N VAL A 252 -24.26 0.60 12.59
CA VAL A 252 -25.49 -0.12 12.24
C VAL A 252 -25.31 -1.63 12.43
N LEU A 253 -24.21 -2.21 11.97
CA LEU A 253 -23.94 -3.65 12.15
C LEU A 253 -23.77 -4.03 13.63
N ARG A 254 -23.20 -3.13 14.44
CA ARG A 254 -23.10 -3.30 15.89
C ARG A 254 -24.47 -3.27 16.55
N ALA A 255 -25.34 -2.33 16.16
CA ALA A 255 -26.72 -2.25 16.65
C ALA A 255 -27.55 -3.49 16.27
N LEU A 256 -27.28 -4.10 15.12
CA LEU A 256 -27.93 -5.33 14.67
C LEU A 256 -27.32 -6.62 15.25
N GLY A 257 -26.29 -6.54 16.09
CA GLY A 257 -25.62 -7.72 16.65
C GLY A 257 -24.88 -8.59 15.61
N LEU A 258 -24.61 -8.02 14.43
CA LEU A 258 -23.98 -8.72 13.31
C LEU A 258 -22.45 -8.60 13.31
N MET A 259 -21.88 -7.72 14.13
CA MET A 259 -20.43 -7.61 14.28
C MET A 259 -19.87 -8.90 14.90
N PRO A 260 -18.75 -9.43 14.38
CA PRO A 260 -18.08 -10.51 15.06
C PRO A 260 -17.63 -10.04 16.45
N PRO A 261 -17.74 -10.89 17.48
CA PRO A 261 -17.17 -10.60 18.78
C PRO A 261 -15.66 -10.32 18.65
N LYS A 262 -15.09 -9.47 19.52
CA LYS A 262 -13.66 -9.07 19.49
C LYS A 262 -12.68 -10.26 19.40
N GLN A 263 -13.11 -11.44 19.82
CA GLN A 263 -12.35 -12.69 19.79
C GLN A 263 -12.17 -13.32 18.39
N ASP A 264 -12.89 -12.85 17.36
CA ASP A 264 -12.73 -13.37 15.98
C ASP A 264 -11.62 -12.63 15.20
N VAL A 265 -11.20 -11.45 15.69
CA VAL A 265 -10.09 -10.68 15.11
C VAL A 265 -9.00 -10.55 16.16
N GLU A 266 -7.97 -11.36 16.01
CA GLU A 266 -6.76 -11.26 16.82
C GLU A 266 -5.90 -10.11 16.30
N ARG A 267 -5.32 -9.34 17.22
CA ARG A 267 -4.45 -8.21 16.92
C ARG A 267 -3.11 -8.37 17.63
N LEU A 268 -2.02 -8.29 16.87
CA LEU A 268 -0.65 -8.34 17.38
C LEU A 268 0.07 -7.05 16.97
N LEU A 269 0.86 -6.50 17.90
CA LEU A 269 1.79 -5.40 17.64
C LEU A 269 3.20 -5.94 17.79
N VAL A 270 3.86 -6.25 16.67
CA VAL A 270 5.13 -6.97 16.64
C VAL A 270 6.12 -6.34 15.67
N PRO A 271 7.44 -6.43 15.89
CA PRO A 271 8.42 -5.90 14.96
C PRO A 271 8.56 -6.76 13.69
N ALA A 272 8.24 -8.04 13.78
CA ALA A 272 8.27 -8.99 12.68
C ALA A 272 7.13 -10.02 12.83
N PHE A 273 6.66 -10.55 11.71
CA PHE A 273 5.60 -11.54 11.65
C PHE A 273 5.88 -12.53 10.52
N GLU A 274 5.76 -13.82 10.81
CA GLU A 274 5.92 -14.89 9.83
C GLU A 274 4.70 -15.80 9.85
N MET A 275 4.24 -16.20 8.66
CA MET A 275 3.20 -17.20 8.52
C MET A 275 3.48 -18.14 7.35
N LEU A 276 3.25 -19.43 7.56
CA LEU A 276 3.13 -20.39 6.47
C LEU A 276 1.68 -20.40 5.99
N VAL A 277 1.48 -20.11 4.72
CA VAL A 277 0.19 -20.13 4.04
C VAL A 277 0.05 -21.48 3.33
N ARG A 278 -1.05 -22.19 3.58
CA ARG A 278 -1.38 -23.45 2.90
C ARG A 278 -2.65 -23.24 2.07
N PRO A 279 -2.54 -22.97 0.76
CA PRO A 279 -3.71 -22.93 -0.10
C PRO A 279 -4.38 -24.30 -0.14
N ASP A 280 -5.72 -24.32 -0.12
CA ASP A 280 -6.48 -25.53 -0.40
C ASP A 280 -6.49 -25.79 -1.92
N ALA A 281 -6.61 -27.06 -2.33
CA ALA A 281 -6.47 -27.45 -3.73
C ALA A 281 -7.59 -26.84 -4.60
N GLY A 282 -7.21 -26.01 -5.57
CA GLY A 282 -8.13 -25.34 -6.51
C GLY A 282 -8.41 -23.86 -6.22
N HIS A 283 -7.78 -23.25 -5.21
CA HIS A 283 -8.07 -21.88 -4.80
C HIS A 283 -6.87 -20.95 -4.92
N SER A 284 -7.04 -19.80 -5.58
CA SER A 284 -6.03 -18.74 -5.64
C SER A 284 -5.96 -18.02 -4.31
N THR A 285 -4.81 -18.09 -3.61
CA THR A 285 -4.59 -17.24 -2.44
C THR A 285 -4.04 -15.90 -2.88
N VAL A 286 -4.84 -14.86 -2.80
CA VAL A 286 -4.38 -13.55 -3.28
C VAL A 286 -3.44 -12.92 -2.25
N PHE A 287 -2.22 -12.60 -2.67
CA PHE A 287 -1.26 -11.77 -1.94
C PHE A 287 -1.32 -10.36 -2.53
N VAL A 288 -1.72 -9.36 -1.74
CA VAL A 288 -1.66 -7.96 -2.16
C VAL A 288 -0.68 -7.20 -1.31
N HIS A 289 0.18 -6.46 -1.99
CA HIS A 289 1.05 -5.46 -1.42
C HIS A 289 0.78 -4.13 -2.13
N ASP A 290 0.37 -3.09 -1.39
CA ASP A 290 0.11 -1.72 -1.88
C ASP A 290 -0.66 -1.62 -3.23
N GLY A 291 -1.54 -2.59 -3.49
CA GLY A 291 -2.38 -2.67 -4.69
C GLY A 291 -1.81 -3.51 -5.85
N GLU A 292 -0.61 -4.09 -5.71
CA GLU A 292 -0.08 -5.09 -6.64
C GLU A 292 -0.38 -6.51 -6.15
N LEU A 293 -0.96 -7.30 -7.05
CA LEU A 293 -1.18 -8.74 -6.88
C LEU A 293 0.16 -9.44 -7.12
N ALA A 294 0.66 -10.19 -6.14
CA ALA A 294 1.66 -11.22 -6.43
C ALA A 294 0.91 -12.54 -6.65
N ASP A 295 1.20 -13.21 -7.76
CA ASP A 295 0.67 -14.55 -7.99
C ASP A 295 1.18 -15.47 -6.88
N PRO A 296 0.29 -16.09 -6.10
CA PRO A 296 0.72 -17.06 -5.11
C PRO A 296 1.37 -18.22 -5.85
N PRO A 297 2.46 -18.79 -5.30
CA PRO A 297 2.85 -20.12 -5.73
C PRO A 297 1.67 -21.06 -5.42
N GLY A 298 1.22 -21.86 -6.38
CA GLY A 298 0.09 -22.81 -6.23
C GLY A 298 0.36 -23.97 -5.24
N ARG A 299 1.24 -23.74 -4.26
CA ARG A 299 1.73 -24.63 -3.21
C ARG A 299 1.78 -23.86 -1.90
N ALA A 300 2.09 -24.55 -0.80
CA ALA A 300 2.35 -23.85 0.46
C ALA A 300 3.56 -22.90 0.33
N PHE A 301 3.47 -21.72 0.95
CA PHE A 301 4.50 -20.70 0.93
C PHE A 301 4.58 -19.94 2.25
N THR A 302 5.78 -19.44 2.57
CA THR A 302 6.02 -18.65 3.78
C THR A 302 6.04 -17.16 3.43
N VAL A 303 5.27 -16.37 4.16
CA VAL A 303 5.32 -14.90 4.10
C VAL A 303 5.99 -14.40 5.37
N ARG A 304 7.08 -13.65 5.21
CA ARG A 304 7.76 -12.97 6.31
C ARG A 304 7.64 -11.46 6.11
N CYS A 305 7.11 -10.78 7.12
CA CYS A 305 7.00 -9.32 7.18
C CYS A 305 7.87 -8.79 8.33
N THR A 306 8.62 -7.72 8.10
CA THR A 306 9.43 -7.03 9.12
C THR A 306 9.20 -5.54 9.04
N ALA A 307 9.00 -4.87 10.17
CA ALA A 307 8.96 -3.40 10.21
C ALA A 307 10.38 -2.85 10.06
N VAL A 308 10.56 -1.97 9.09
CA VAL A 308 11.83 -1.28 8.83
C VAL A 308 11.65 0.17 9.24
N ALA A 309 12.40 0.59 10.26
CA ALA A 309 12.50 1.98 10.66
C ALA A 309 13.25 2.78 9.61
N ASP A 310 12.87 4.06 9.43
CA ASP A 310 13.58 5.01 8.57
C ASP A 310 13.89 4.45 7.17
N ALA A 311 12.95 3.68 6.61
CA ALA A 311 13.15 2.90 5.40
C ALA A 311 13.39 3.77 4.16
N VAL A 312 12.74 4.93 4.08
CA VAL A 312 12.88 5.88 2.97
C VAL A 312 12.66 7.31 3.47
N GLU A 313 13.46 8.24 2.98
CA GLU A 313 13.27 9.68 3.24
C GLU A 313 12.30 10.24 2.19
N VAL A 314 11.23 10.90 2.63
CA VAL A 314 10.14 11.35 1.75
C VAL A 314 9.84 12.82 2.00
N PHE A 315 9.64 13.60 0.95
CA PHE A 315 9.15 14.98 1.08
C PHE A 315 7.71 14.97 1.63
N ALA A 316 7.48 15.66 2.74
CA ALA A 316 6.18 15.65 3.42
C ALA A 316 5.90 17.01 4.08
N ARG A 317 4.63 17.27 4.39
CA ARG A 317 4.18 18.50 5.05
C ARG A 317 4.25 18.44 6.57
#